data_AF-A0AAQ4DHS7-F1
#
_entry.id   AF-A0AAQ4DHS7-F1
#
_cell.length_a   1.000
_cell.length_b   1.000
_cell.length_c   1.000
_cell.angle_alpha   90.00
_cell.angle_beta   90.00
_cell.angle_gamma   90.00
#
_symmetry.space_group_name_H-M   'P 1'
#
loop_
_entity.id
_entity.type
_entity.pdbx_description
1 polymer ?
#
loop_
_entity_poly.entity_id
_entity_poly.type
_entity_poly.pdbx_seq_one_letter_code
_entity_poly.pdbx_strand_id
1 'polypeptide(L)' 'MDVQALTVVLLVCVAPRGIAGAYYGKLIGPVTTYEHSFSATVYAASDSSIFLTDFNYDGKGPGALASPEAESLCAPR' A
#
# COMPACT_ATOMS: atom_id res chain seq x y z
N MET A 1 13.20 -37.83 23.01
CA MET A 1 12.64 -36.62 22.36
C MET A 1 11.14 -36.70 22.56
N ASP A 2 10.62 -35.87 23.45
CA ASP A 2 9.24 -35.96 23.91
C ASP A 2 8.28 -35.56 22.78
N VAL A 3 7.43 -36.51 22.35
CA VAL A 3 6.52 -36.30 21.21
C VAL A 3 5.51 -35.18 21.50
N GLN A 4 5.14 -34.98 22.77
CA GLN A 4 4.24 -33.90 23.18
C GLN A 4 4.94 -32.55 23.04
N ALA A 5 6.21 -32.45 23.42
CA ALA A 5 7.03 -31.26 23.21
C ALA A 5 7.14 -30.92 21.71
N LEU A 6 7.28 -31.94 20.84
CA LEU A 6 7.32 -31.72 19.39
C LEU A 6 5.96 -31.24 18.85
N THR A 7 4.85 -31.81 19.32
CA THR A 7 3.49 -31.39 18.93
C THR A 7 3.18 -29.96 19.36
N VAL A 8 3.58 -29.56 20.57
CA VAL A 8 3.39 -28.19 21.08
C VAL A 8 4.21 -27.18 20.29
N VAL A 9 5.47 -27.51 19.96
CA VAL A 9 6.33 -26.65 19.12
C VAL A 9 5.70 -26.45 17.74
N LEU A 10 5.20 -27.53 17.12
CA LEU A 10 4.55 -27.43 15.82
C LEU A 10 3.28 -26.55 15.88
N LEU A 11 2.46 -26.69 16.92
CA LEU A 11 1.24 -25.90 17.10
C LEU A 11 1.54 -24.40 17.27
N VAL A 12 2.57 -24.04 18.04
CA VAL A 12 2.98 -22.64 18.24
C VAL A 12 3.60 -22.04 16.96
N CYS A 13 4.38 -22.82 16.22
CA CYS A 13 5.05 -22.34 15.01
C CYS A 13 4.10 -22.20 13.81
N VAL A 14 3.03 -22.99 13.74
CA VAL A 14 2.07 -23.02 12.62
C VAL A 14 0.81 -22.20 12.93
N ALA A 15 0.61 -21.74 14.17
CA ALA A 15 -0.50 -20.86 14.50
C ALA A 15 -0.48 -19.62 13.59
N PRO A 16 -1.62 -19.25 12.98
CA PRO A 16 -1.70 -18.06 12.16
C PRO A 16 -1.36 -16.85 13.04
N ARG A 17 -0.18 -16.29 12.82
CA ARG A 17 0.15 -14.96 13.32
C ARG A 17 -0.86 -14.03 12.66
N GLY A 18 -1.75 -13.44 13.45
CA GLY A 18 -2.84 -12.63 12.94
C GLY A 18 -2.37 -11.64 11.88
N ILE A 19 -3.20 -11.38 10.88
CA ILE A 19 -2.93 -10.35 9.89
C ILE A 19 -3.08 -9.01 10.62
N ALA A 20 -1.99 -8.50 11.18
CA ALA A 20 -1.95 -7.15 11.68
C ALA A 20 -2.07 -6.21 10.47
N GLY A 21 -3.27 -5.71 10.20
CA GLY A 21 -3.46 -4.64 9.22
C GLY A 21 -2.64 -3.42 9.64
N ALA A 22 -1.96 -2.80 8.69
CA ALA A 22 -1.22 -1.57 8.96
C ALA A 22 -2.21 -0.46 9.35
N TYR A 23 -1.94 0.22 10.47
CA TYR A 23 -2.70 1.39 10.87
C TYR A 23 -2.14 2.64 10.17
N TYR A 24 -2.93 3.23 9.28
CA TYR A 24 -2.55 4.38 8.47
C TYR A 24 -2.92 5.74 9.08
N GLY A 25 -3.53 5.73 10.27
CA GLY A 25 -4.05 6.92 10.93
C GLY A 25 -5.58 7.03 10.89
N LYS A 26 -6.12 8.22 11.17
CA LYS A 26 -7.57 8.44 11.20
C LYS A 26 -8.12 8.52 9.77
N LEU A 27 -9.16 7.75 9.46
CA LEU A 27 -9.86 7.85 8.18
C LEU A 27 -10.46 9.26 8.00
N ILE A 28 -10.13 9.88 6.87
CA ILE A 28 -10.76 11.13 6.40
C ILE A 28 -11.90 10.77 5.45
N GLY A 29 -11.65 9.89 4.48
CA GLY A 29 -12.65 9.39 3.55
C GLY A 29 -12.13 9.18 2.12
N PRO A 30 -12.99 8.74 1.20
CA PRO A 30 -12.66 8.63 -0.21
C PRO A 30 -12.62 10.00 -0.89
N VAL A 31 -11.71 10.17 -1.84
CA VAL A 31 -11.63 11.32 -2.74
C VAL A 31 -11.65 10.82 -4.18
N THR A 32 -12.41 11.49 -5.04
CA THR A 32 -12.41 11.28 -6.48
C THR A 32 -12.50 12.62 -7.20
N THR A 33 -11.71 12.83 -8.23
CA THR A 33 -11.82 13.99 -9.13
C THR A 33 -12.15 13.54 -10.54
N TYR A 34 -12.99 14.32 -11.22
CA TYR A 34 -13.34 14.07 -12.62
C TYR A 34 -12.16 14.36 -13.55
N GLU A 35 -11.41 15.42 -13.28
CA GLU A 35 -10.21 15.78 -14.03
C GLU A 35 -9.05 14.88 -13.60
N HIS A 36 -8.40 14.23 -14.57
CA HIS A 36 -7.21 13.36 -14.43
C HIS A 36 -7.38 12.07 -13.61
N SER A 37 -8.61 11.61 -13.42
CA SER A 37 -8.93 10.29 -12.82
C SER A 37 -8.28 10.05 -11.45
N PHE A 38 -8.09 11.09 -10.64
CA PHE A 38 -7.53 10.92 -9.30
C PHE A 38 -8.57 10.27 -8.38
N SER A 39 -8.23 9.14 -7.77
CA SER A 39 -9.06 8.52 -6.73
C SER A 39 -8.21 7.87 -5.64
N ALA A 40 -8.60 7.98 -4.37
CA ALA A 40 -7.95 7.29 -3.26
C ALA A 40 -8.83 7.28 -1.99
N THR A 41 -8.50 6.41 -1.04
CA THR A 41 -8.95 6.53 0.36
C THR A 41 -7.88 7.26 1.18
N VAL A 42 -8.27 8.34 1.86
CA VAL A 42 -7.34 9.24 2.57
C VAL A 42 -7.38 9.02 4.07
N TYR A 43 -6.21 8.90 4.69
CA TYR A 43 -6.00 8.81 6.12
C TYR A 43 -5.10 9.95 6.62
N ALA A 44 -5.39 10.50 7.80
CA ALA A 44 -4.51 11.43 8.50
C ALA A 44 -3.38 10.65 9.19
N ALA A 45 -2.22 10.58 8.55
CA ALA A 45 -1.08 9.80 9.02
C ALA A 45 -0.27 10.54 10.10
N SER A 46 -0.18 11.87 9.99
CA SER A 46 0.43 12.76 10.97
C SER A 46 -0.22 14.15 10.92
N ASP A 47 0.27 15.10 11.72
CA ASP A 47 -0.22 16.48 11.74
C ASP A 47 -0.08 17.21 10.40
N SER A 48 0.85 16.77 9.55
CA SER A 48 1.15 17.41 8.26
C SER A 48 1.31 16.40 7.11
N SER A 49 0.89 15.16 7.28
CA SER A 49 0.94 14.15 6.21
C SER A 49 -0.32 13.29 6.17
N ILE A 50 -0.64 12.86 4.95
CA ILE A 50 -1.73 11.94 4.67
C ILE A 50 -1.18 10.65 4.07
N PHE A 51 -1.90 9.56 4.29
CA PHE A 51 -1.65 8.27 3.66
C PHE A 51 -2.80 7.96 2.69
N LEU A 52 -2.46 7.50 1.48
CA LEU A 52 -3.42 7.18 0.44
C LEU A 52 -3.41 5.66 0.19
N THR A 53 -4.58 5.03 0.21
CA THR A 53 -4.76 3.64 -0.26
C THR A 53 -5.64 3.62 -1.51
N ASP A 54 -5.51 2.57 -2.30
CA ASP A 54 -6.33 2.37 -3.51
C ASP A 54 -6.22 3.58 -4.47
N PHE A 55 -4.99 4.10 -4.58
CA PHE A 55 -4.68 5.31 -5.33
C PHE A 55 -4.64 5.05 -6.85
N ASN A 56 -5.32 5.89 -7.62
CA ASN A 56 -5.31 5.91 -9.08
C ASN A 56 -5.04 7.33 -9.59
N TYR A 57 -4.31 7.44 -10.70
CA TYR A 57 -4.05 8.68 -11.43
C TYR A 57 -3.69 8.36 -12.89
N ASP A 58 -4.25 9.10 -13.86
CA ASP A 58 -4.10 8.80 -15.29
C ASP A 58 -2.82 9.34 -15.95
N GLY A 59 -2.01 10.11 -15.22
CA GLY A 59 -0.76 10.67 -15.72
C GLY A 59 -0.91 11.83 -16.70
N LYS A 60 -2.10 12.49 -16.79
CA LYS A 60 -2.35 13.55 -17.78
C LYS A 60 -2.38 14.98 -17.22
N GLY A 61 -1.94 15.18 -15.98
CA GLY A 61 -1.90 16.51 -15.39
C GLY A 61 -0.78 17.39 -15.94
N PRO A 62 -0.87 18.72 -15.77
CA PRO A 62 0.20 19.65 -16.12
C PRO A 62 1.49 19.27 -15.37
N GLY A 63 2.56 18.97 -16.09
CA GLY A 63 3.84 18.53 -15.52
C GLY A 63 3.97 17.04 -15.24
N ALA A 64 2.96 16.22 -15.58
CA ALA A 64 3.15 14.78 -15.67
C ALA A 64 4.14 14.50 -16.81
N LEU A 65 5.24 13.84 -16.47
CA LEU A 65 6.28 13.46 -17.44
C LEU A 65 5.71 12.37 -18.36
N ALA A 66 5.09 12.76 -19.46
CA ALA A 66 4.88 11.89 -20.62
C ALA A 66 6.15 11.87 -21.47
N SER A 67 7.32 11.65 -20.86
CA SER A 67 8.56 11.61 -21.64
C SER A 67 8.77 10.20 -22.21
N PRO A 68 8.96 10.04 -23.54
CA PRO A 68 9.37 8.78 -24.14
C PRO A 68 10.73 8.27 -23.61
N GLU A 69 11.45 9.10 -22.85
CA GLU A 69 12.72 8.77 -22.19
C GLU A 69 12.53 7.90 -20.93
N ALA A 70 11.34 7.90 -20.33
CA ALA A 70 11.06 7.14 -19.10
C ALA A 70 11.05 5.61 -19.34
N GLU A 71 10.64 5.16 -20.52
CA GLU A 71 10.72 3.74 -20.90
C GLU A 71 12.15 3.28 -21.20
N SER A 72 13.00 4.16 -21.74
CA SER A 72 14.40 3.83 -22.02
C SER A 72 15.27 3.70 -20.77
N LEU A 73 14.85 4.29 -19.64
CA LEU A 73 15.59 4.21 -18.37
C LEU A 73 15.30 2.92 -17.57
N CYS A 74 14.20 2.23 -17.89
CA CYS A 74 13.78 0.99 -17.19
C CYS A 74 14.04 -0.29 -18.00
N ALA A 75 14.47 -0.18 -19.26
CA ALA A 75 14.88 -1.34 -20.04
C ALA A 75 16.22 -1.88 -19.49
N PRO A 76 16.32 -3.18 -19.14
CA PRO A 76 17.60 -3.76 -18.77
C PRO A 76 18.55 -3.67 -19.97
N ARG A 77 19.75 -3.11 -19.75
CA ARG A 77 20.84 -3.09 -20.73
C ARG A 77 21.31 -4.51 -21.08
#